data_AF-A0AAU7PB03-F1
#
_entry.id   AF-A0AAU7PB03-F1
#
_cell.length_a   1.000
_cell.length_b   1.000
_cell.length_c   1.000
_cell.angle_alpha   90.00
_cell.angle_beta   90.00
_cell.angle_gamma   90.00
#
_symmetry.space_group_name_H-M   'P 1'
#
loop_
_entity.id
_entity.type
_entity.pdbx_description
1 polymer ?
#
loop_
_entity_poly.entity_id
_entity_poly.type
_entity_poly.pdbx_seq_one_letter_code
_entity_poly.pdbx_strand_id
1 'polypeptide(L)'
;MTAKESMFSIFKKKAAPLLIVRANGQELCRVTQSDVPCGIKPSAWLKADSVLEFADSAGEVHRHELGAATGWFHFSVRVHPNLGCQADCVVSQSEQLDPDAFANGQASGIRFQPFFLPGASVSSSALAGKGLFARGLHFSGVVTGGNVVLSCECDYCKRSFLIRSYHAGFSNAGYFYSASGGYTITVDSHLPGSPVALSEPDTEALAALEDALPLAPDGSRYAYLNPFRCPHCSKAYIDFEANPGLRPSEYYGNYFDGAMLLRYGPADV
;
A
#
# COMPACT_ATOMS: atom_id res chain seq x y z
N MET A 1 -60.93 -20.35 -11.03
CA MET A 1 -60.34 -19.13 -10.46
C MET A 1 -59.63 -19.50 -9.17
N THR A 2 -58.32 -19.44 -8.97
CA THR A 2 -57.17 -19.55 -9.87
C THR A 2 -56.00 -19.93 -8.95
N ALA A 3 -55.67 -21.22 -8.90
CA ALA A 3 -54.47 -21.74 -8.25
C ALA A 3 -53.22 -21.41 -9.11
N LYS A 4 -52.95 -20.12 -9.35
CA LYS A 4 -51.94 -19.65 -10.30
C LYS A 4 -50.90 -18.68 -9.74
N GLU A 5 -50.92 -18.38 -8.44
CA GLU A 5 -49.97 -17.40 -7.86
C GLU A 5 -48.78 -17.98 -7.09
N SER A 6 -48.69 -19.31 -6.92
CA SER A 6 -47.70 -19.90 -5.98
C SER A 6 -46.54 -20.70 -6.60
N MET A 7 -46.22 -20.50 -7.89
CA MET A 7 -45.19 -21.33 -8.56
C MET A 7 -44.14 -20.58 -9.39
N PHE A 8 -43.84 -19.31 -9.09
CA PHE A 8 -42.83 -18.53 -9.84
C PHE A 8 -41.68 -17.95 -9.00
N SER A 9 -41.40 -18.45 -7.79
CA SER A 9 -40.31 -17.90 -6.95
C SER A 9 -39.08 -18.79 -6.75
N ILE A 10 -38.91 -19.90 -7.49
CA ILE A 10 -37.87 -20.91 -7.16
C ILE A 10 -36.53 -20.71 -7.91
N PHE A 11 -36.39 -19.71 -8.79
CA PHE A 11 -35.09 -19.37 -9.37
C PHE A 11 -34.83 -17.86 -9.35
N LYS A 12 -34.72 -17.26 -8.15
CA LYS A 12 -33.92 -16.03 -8.04
C LYS A 12 -32.48 -16.42 -8.37
N LYS A 13 -32.05 -16.16 -9.62
CA LYS A 13 -30.62 -16.17 -9.97
C LYS A 13 -29.92 -15.37 -8.88
N LYS A 14 -29.04 -16.02 -8.10
CA LYS A 14 -28.18 -15.29 -7.16
C LYS A 14 -27.49 -14.20 -7.96
N ALA A 15 -27.64 -12.96 -7.52
CA ALA A 15 -26.99 -11.84 -8.18
C ALA A 15 -25.48 -12.15 -8.28
N ALA A 16 -24.90 -11.89 -9.44
CA ALA A 16 -23.47 -12.08 -9.61
C ALA A 16 -22.74 -11.20 -8.57
N PRO A 17 -21.73 -11.74 -7.87
CA PRO A 17 -20.98 -10.95 -6.90
C PRO A 17 -20.23 -9.84 -7.62
N LEU A 18 -20.23 -8.65 -7.02
CA LEU A 18 -19.42 -7.51 -7.43
C LEU A 18 -17.94 -7.76 -7.10
N LEU A 19 -17.67 -8.42 -5.98
CA LEU A 19 -16.35 -8.76 -5.47
C LEU A 19 -16.38 -10.12 -4.78
N ILE A 20 -15.34 -10.93 -5.00
CA ILE A 20 -15.06 -12.14 -4.22
C ILE A 20 -13.65 -12.03 -3.66
N VAL A 21 -13.50 -12.20 -2.34
CA VAL A 21 -12.21 -12.18 -1.66
C VAL A 21 -11.80 -13.61 -1.34
N ARG A 22 -10.59 -13.99 -1.72
CA ARG A 22 -10.04 -15.33 -1.48
C ARG A 22 -8.69 -15.26 -0.80
N ALA A 23 -8.41 -16.22 0.08
CA ALA A 23 -7.06 -16.49 0.54
C ALA A 23 -6.66 -17.90 0.11
N ASN A 24 -5.52 -18.03 -0.58
CA ASN A 24 -5.04 -19.30 -1.13
C ASN A 24 -6.12 -20.06 -1.93
N GLY A 25 -6.91 -19.34 -2.74
CA GLY A 25 -8.01 -19.88 -3.53
C GLY A 25 -9.30 -20.19 -2.76
N GLN A 26 -9.29 -20.12 -1.42
CA GLN A 26 -10.49 -20.32 -0.60
C GLN A 26 -11.24 -19.00 -0.42
N GLU A 27 -12.54 -18.99 -0.70
CA GLU A 27 -13.39 -17.81 -0.52
C GLU A 27 -13.53 -17.45 0.97
N LEU A 28 -13.17 -16.22 1.32
CA LEU A 28 -13.34 -15.65 2.64
C LEU A 28 -14.67 -14.89 2.75
N CYS A 29 -14.99 -14.09 1.73
CA CYS A 29 -16.25 -13.37 1.64
C CYS A 29 -16.57 -12.97 0.19
N ARG A 30 -17.79 -12.47 -0.01
CA ARG A 30 -18.25 -11.89 -1.26
C ARG A 30 -19.09 -10.64 -0.99
N VAL A 31 -19.11 -9.72 -1.94
CA VAL A 31 -19.93 -8.51 -1.93
C VAL A 31 -20.80 -8.51 -3.18
N THR A 32 -22.07 -8.20 -3.03
CA THR A 32 -23.04 -8.00 -4.12
C THR A 32 -23.40 -6.52 -4.22
N GLN A 33 -24.04 -6.10 -5.32
CA GLN A 33 -24.45 -4.71 -5.50
C GLN A 33 -25.37 -4.21 -4.37
N SER A 34 -26.23 -5.06 -3.83
CA SER A 34 -27.14 -4.71 -2.72
C SER A 34 -26.44 -4.54 -1.38
N ASP A 35 -25.20 -5.02 -1.24
CA ASP A 35 -24.43 -4.86 -0.01
C ASP A 35 -23.76 -3.47 0.06
N VAL A 36 -23.58 -2.78 -1.07
CA VAL A 36 -22.81 -1.53 -1.12
C VAL A 36 -23.64 -0.34 -0.59
N PRO A 37 -23.12 0.46 0.36
CA PRO A 37 -21.81 0.35 1.01
C PRO A 37 -21.76 -0.70 2.12
N CYS A 38 -20.65 -1.44 2.21
CA CYS A 38 -20.45 -2.48 3.23
C CYS A 38 -19.06 -2.44 3.88
N GLY A 39 -18.95 -3.05 5.05
CA GLY A 39 -17.70 -3.46 5.67
C GLY A 39 -17.80 -4.90 6.19
N ILE A 40 -17.06 -5.82 5.59
CA ILE A 40 -17.05 -7.24 5.97
C ILE A 40 -15.72 -7.55 6.65
N LYS A 41 -15.75 -8.33 7.74
CA LYS A 41 -14.57 -8.65 8.55
C LYS A 41 -14.30 -10.16 8.59
N PRO A 42 -13.87 -10.79 7.48
CA PRO A 42 -13.52 -12.20 7.52
C PRO A 42 -12.21 -12.39 8.29
N SER A 43 -12.01 -13.58 8.85
CA SER A 43 -10.74 -13.97 9.47
C SER A 43 -10.34 -15.37 9.02
N ALA A 44 -9.04 -15.61 8.88
CA ALA A 44 -8.52 -16.93 8.53
C ALA A 44 -7.10 -17.12 9.09
N TRP A 45 -6.77 -18.35 9.46
CA TRP A 45 -5.39 -18.73 9.73
C TRP A 45 -4.64 -18.89 8.40
N LEU A 46 -3.57 -18.12 8.21
CA LEU A 46 -2.74 -18.16 7.02
C LEU A 46 -1.26 -18.37 7.39
N LYS A 47 -0.53 -19.00 6.48
CA LYS A 47 0.91 -19.26 6.62
C LYS A 47 1.72 -18.24 5.81
N ALA A 48 3.02 -18.20 6.05
CA ALA A 48 3.97 -17.48 5.20
C ALA A 48 3.72 -17.79 3.72
N ASP A 49 3.93 -16.78 2.89
CA ASP A 49 3.75 -16.78 1.43
C ASP A 49 2.30 -17.05 0.97
N SER A 50 1.34 -16.92 1.88
CA SER A 50 -0.08 -16.92 1.51
C SER A 50 -0.41 -15.75 0.58
N VAL A 51 -1.45 -15.94 -0.21
CA VAL A 51 -1.90 -14.99 -1.22
C VAL A 51 -3.33 -14.59 -0.92
N LEU A 52 -3.60 -13.28 -0.95
CA LEU A 52 -4.94 -12.71 -0.93
C LEU A 52 -5.31 -12.25 -2.34
N GLU A 53 -6.52 -12.59 -2.79
CA GLU A 53 -7.04 -12.22 -4.11
C GLU A 53 -8.37 -11.52 -3.97
N PHE A 54 -8.52 -10.39 -4.65
CA PHE A 54 -9.77 -9.69 -4.84
C PHE A 54 -10.18 -9.81 -6.30
N ALA A 55 -11.17 -10.67 -6.59
CA ALA A 55 -11.69 -10.86 -7.94
C ALA A 55 -12.98 -10.07 -8.12
N ASP A 56 -13.02 -9.17 -9.08
CA ASP A 56 -14.21 -8.37 -9.37
C ASP A 56 -15.18 -9.06 -10.34
N SER A 57 -16.33 -8.44 -10.58
CA SER A 57 -17.35 -8.95 -11.50
C SER A 57 -16.96 -8.92 -12.99
N ALA A 58 -15.92 -8.16 -13.37
CA ALA A 58 -15.38 -8.11 -14.73
C ALA A 58 -14.29 -9.16 -14.98
N GLY A 59 -13.84 -9.85 -13.93
CA GLY A 59 -12.78 -10.86 -13.98
C GLY A 59 -11.38 -10.29 -13.74
N GLU A 60 -11.24 -9.01 -13.37
CA GLU A 60 -9.98 -8.46 -12.89
C GLU A 60 -9.68 -9.03 -11.49
N VAL A 61 -8.41 -9.37 -11.26
CA VAL A 61 -7.94 -9.96 -10.00
C VAL A 61 -6.79 -9.13 -9.45
N HIS A 62 -7.02 -8.48 -8.32
CA HIS A 62 -5.96 -7.85 -7.54
C HIS A 62 -5.34 -8.89 -6.60
N ARG A 63 -4.11 -9.30 -6.88
CA ARG A 63 -3.40 -10.36 -6.17
C ARG A 63 -2.32 -9.77 -5.28
N HIS A 64 -2.39 -10.08 -3.98
CA HIS A 64 -1.46 -9.61 -2.95
C HIS A 64 -0.75 -10.78 -2.26
N GLU A 65 0.57 -10.82 -2.39
CA GLU A 65 1.45 -11.71 -1.61
C GLU A 65 1.58 -11.16 -0.17
N LEU A 66 1.35 -12.01 0.82
CA LEU A 66 1.30 -11.62 2.24
C LEU A 66 2.66 -11.73 2.96
N GLY A 67 3.73 -12.07 2.22
CA GLY A 67 5.09 -12.17 2.72
C GLY A 67 5.26 -13.24 3.81
N ALA A 68 6.20 -13.03 4.72
CA ALA A 68 6.58 -14.04 5.72
C ALA A 68 5.59 -14.18 6.91
N ALA A 69 4.52 -13.38 6.95
CA ALA A 69 3.59 -13.37 8.07
C ALA A 69 2.84 -14.71 8.21
N THR A 70 2.74 -15.21 9.45
CA THR A 70 1.97 -16.42 9.81
C THR A 70 1.13 -16.12 11.05
N GLY A 71 -0.14 -16.50 11.01
CA GLY A 71 -1.06 -16.29 12.12
C GLY A 71 -2.52 -16.19 11.67
N TRP A 72 -3.35 -15.62 12.53
CA TRP A 72 -4.70 -15.22 12.21
C TRP A 72 -4.70 -13.85 11.54
N PHE A 73 -5.22 -13.80 10.32
CA PHE A 73 -5.40 -12.59 9.54
C PHE A 73 -6.85 -12.13 9.72
N HIS A 74 -7.02 -11.00 10.40
CA HIS A 74 -8.30 -10.36 10.65
C HIS A 74 -8.50 -9.23 9.65
N PHE A 75 -9.17 -9.54 8.54
CA PHE A 75 -9.38 -8.58 7.46
C PHE A 75 -10.52 -7.62 7.78
N SER A 76 -10.46 -6.43 7.19
CA SER A 76 -11.60 -5.53 7.03
C SER A 76 -11.66 -5.10 5.57
N VAL A 77 -12.63 -5.64 4.85
CA VAL A 77 -12.88 -5.33 3.44
C VAL A 77 -14.07 -4.40 3.35
N ARG A 78 -13.86 -3.19 2.82
CA ARG A 78 -14.87 -2.13 2.74
C ARG A 78 -15.08 -1.74 1.30
N VAL A 79 -16.34 -1.67 0.88
CA VAL A 79 -16.73 -1.16 -0.44
C VAL A 79 -17.59 0.07 -0.22
N HIS A 80 -17.14 1.19 -0.78
CA HIS A 80 -17.74 2.51 -0.61
C HIS A 80 -18.82 2.78 -1.69
N PRO A 81 -19.69 3.79 -1.52
CA PRO A 81 -20.74 4.11 -2.49
C PRO A 81 -20.22 4.45 -3.90
N ASN A 82 -19.00 4.96 -4.00
CA ASN A 82 -18.32 5.24 -5.27
C ASN A 82 -17.61 4.01 -5.86
N LEU A 83 -17.87 2.81 -5.32
CA LEU A 83 -17.28 1.54 -5.72
C LEU A 83 -15.76 1.44 -5.51
N GLY A 84 -15.19 2.33 -4.68
CA GLY A 84 -13.84 2.14 -4.15
C GLY A 84 -13.83 0.98 -3.15
N CYS A 85 -12.89 0.05 -3.32
CA CYS A 85 -12.60 -1.03 -2.41
C CYS A 85 -11.34 -0.71 -1.59
N GLN A 86 -11.48 -0.75 -0.27
CA GLN A 86 -10.37 -0.59 0.67
C GLN A 86 -10.29 -1.83 1.55
N ALA A 87 -9.08 -2.35 1.75
CA ALA A 87 -8.84 -3.46 2.65
C ALA A 87 -7.66 -3.19 3.58
N ASP A 88 -7.82 -3.58 4.83
CA ASP A 88 -6.75 -3.66 5.83
C ASP A 88 -6.83 -5.02 6.54
N CYS A 89 -5.74 -5.43 7.18
CA CYS A 89 -5.67 -6.64 7.98
C CYS A 89 -4.85 -6.39 9.24
N VAL A 90 -5.28 -6.98 10.35
CA VAL A 90 -4.44 -7.17 11.54
C VAL A 90 -4.01 -8.64 11.59
N VAL A 91 -2.72 -8.90 11.80
CA VAL A 91 -2.17 -10.24 11.95
C VAL A 91 -1.84 -10.48 13.42
N SER A 92 -2.47 -11.49 14.02
CA SER A 92 -2.29 -11.89 15.42
C SER A 92 -2.02 -13.39 15.53
N GLN A 93 -1.76 -13.89 16.75
CA GLN A 93 -1.62 -15.33 17.01
C GLN A 93 -2.93 -15.98 17.51
N SER A 94 -4.01 -15.21 17.65
CA SER A 94 -5.26 -15.67 18.25
C SER A 94 -6.44 -15.54 17.28
N GLU A 95 -7.35 -16.51 17.27
CA GLU A 95 -8.54 -16.47 16.39
C GLU A 95 -9.46 -15.30 16.70
N GLN A 96 -9.55 -14.95 17.98
CA GLN A 96 -10.20 -13.74 18.45
C GLN A 96 -9.15 -12.67 18.63
N LEU A 97 -9.29 -11.58 17.88
CA LEU A 97 -8.39 -10.44 17.95
C LEU A 97 -8.61 -9.71 19.29
N ASP A 98 -7.57 -9.66 20.11
CA ASP A 98 -7.50 -8.72 21.22
C ASP A 98 -7.50 -7.28 20.65
N PRO A 99 -8.48 -6.43 21.02
CA PRO A 99 -8.57 -5.06 20.53
C PRO A 99 -7.30 -4.22 20.76
N ASP A 100 -6.55 -4.52 21.82
CA ASP A 100 -5.38 -3.74 22.22
C ASP A 100 -4.06 -4.31 21.67
N ALA A 101 -4.07 -5.52 21.09
CA ALA A 101 -2.86 -6.20 20.63
C ALA A 101 -2.08 -5.37 19.60
N PHE A 102 -2.78 -4.61 18.75
CA PHE A 102 -2.15 -3.74 17.77
C PHE A 102 -1.46 -2.55 18.43
N ALA A 103 -2.14 -1.87 19.37
CA ALA A 103 -1.60 -0.71 20.08
C ALA A 103 -0.40 -1.07 20.97
N ASN A 104 -0.40 -2.28 21.53
CA ASN A 104 0.65 -2.78 22.41
C ASN A 104 1.80 -3.48 21.65
N GLY A 105 1.80 -3.45 20.32
CA GLY A 105 2.87 -4.04 19.49
C GLY A 105 2.89 -5.57 19.46
N GLN A 106 1.82 -6.23 19.90
CA GLN A 106 1.66 -7.69 19.89
C GLN A 106 1.06 -8.21 18.57
N ALA A 107 0.55 -7.30 17.73
CA ALA A 107 0.05 -7.59 16.40
C ALA A 107 0.70 -6.66 15.36
N SER A 108 0.69 -7.12 14.11
CA SER A 108 1.14 -6.35 12.95
C SER A 108 -0.02 -6.07 12.00
N GLY A 109 0.17 -5.13 11.08
CA GLY A 109 -0.88 -4.70 10.15
C GLY A 109 -0.42 -4.85 8.71
N ILE A 110 -1.38 -5.12 7.82
CA ILE A 110 -1.19 -4.99 6.38
C ILE A 110 -2.27 -4.06 5.84
N ARG A 111 -1.89 -3.00 5.13
CA ARG A 111 -2.82 -2.18 4.35
C ARG A 111 -2.64 -2.49 2.88
N PHE A 112 -3.73 -2.85 2.21
CA PHE A 112 -3.71 -3.17 0.79
C PHE A 112 -3.99 -1.93 -0.03
N GLN A 113 -3.32 -1.79 -1.18
CA GLN A 113 -3.60 -0.71 -2.12
C GLN A 113 -5.09 -0.71 -2.50
N PRO A 114 -5.80 0.40 -2.26
CA PRO A 114 -7.17 0.55 -2.70
C PRO A 114 -7.29 0.45 -4.23
N PHE A 115 -8.43 -0.04 -4.69
CA PHE A 115 -8.77 -0.13 -6.11
C PHE A 115 -10.26 0.17 -6.31
N PHE A 116 -10.66 0.35 -7.56
CA PHE A 116 -12.06 0.64 -7.91
C PHE A 116 -12.69 -0.57 -8.60
N LEU A 117 -13.91 -0.91 -8.18
CA LEU A 117 -14.69 -2.00 -8.78
C LEU A 117 -15.34 -1.53 -10.10
N PRO A 118 -15.75 -2.46 -10.97
CA PRO A 118 -16.41 -2.14 -12.24
C PRO A 118 -17.63 -1.22 -12.05
N GLY A 119 -17.70 -0.18 -12.88
CA GLY A 119 -18.75 0.85 -12.81
C GLY A 119 -18.40 2.09 -11.98
N ALA A 120 -17.25 2.11 -11.30
CA ALA A 120 -16.75 3.33 -10.65
C ALA A 120 -16.50 4.45 -11.68
N SER A 121 -16.73 5.70 -11.27
CA SER A 121 -16.44 6.88 -12.11
C SER A 121 -14.95 7.24 -12.17
N VAL A 122 -14.12 6.58 -11.37
CA VAL A 122 -12.68 6.81 -11.26
C VAL A 122 -11.98 5.48 -11.52
N SER A 123 -10.83 5.54 -12.21
CA SER A 123 -10.00 4.37 -12.48
C SER A 123 -8.68 4.47 -11.71
N SER A 124 -8.19 3.34 -11.22
CA SER A 124 -6.86 3.24 -10.58
C SER A 124 -5.73 3.68 -11.52
N SER A 125 -5.93 3.63 -12.84
CA SER A 125 -4.94 4.10 -13.83
C SER A 125 -4.59 5.59 -13.70
N ALA A 126 -5.53 6.42 -13.21
CA ALA A 126 -5.29 7.84 -12.96
C ALA A 126 -4.28 8.10 -11.82
N LEU A 127 -4.01 7.08 -11.00
CA LEU A 127 -3.10 7.13 -9.87
C LEU A 127 -1.70 6.61 -10.21
N ALA A 128 -1.47 6.16 -11.44
CA ALA A 128 -0.17 5.66 -11.87
C ALA A 128 0.95 6.71 -11.68
N GLY A 129 2.06 6.29 -11.09
CA GLY A 129 3.19 7.15 -10.75
C GLY A 129 2.93 8.16 -9.61
N LYS A 130 1.72 8.22 -9.03
CA LYS A 130 1.43 9.12 -7.90
C LYS A 130 1.96 8.55 -6.57
N GLY A 131 2.11 9.43 -5.58
CA GLY A 131 2.50 9.08 -4.21
C GLY A 131 1.45 8.30 -3.42
N LEU A 132 1.81 7.83 -2.22
CA LEU A 132 0.99 6.92 -1.43
C LEU A 132 -0.21 7.61 -0.78
N PHE A 133 -0.18 8.94 -0.59
CA PHE A 133 -1.37 9.71 -0.20
C PHE A 133 -2.45 9.68 -1.28
N ALA A 134 -2.07 9.96 -2.53
CA ALA A 134 -3.00 9.94 -3.66
C ALA A 134 -3.56 8.53 -3.91
N ARG A 135 -2.75 7.50 -3.62
CA ARG A 135 -3.16 6.08 -3.70
C ARG A 135 -3.98 5.61 -2.50
N GLY A 136 -4.19 6.44 -1.47
CA GLY A 136 -4.97 6.06 -0.27
C GLY A 136 -4.28 5.03 0.63
N LEU A 137 -2.95 4.93 0.55
CA LEU A 137 -2.13 4.09 1.42
C LEU A 137 -1.68 4.85 2.68
N HIS A 138 -1.56 6.18 2.58
CA HIS A 138 -1.41 7.09 3.71
C HIS A 138 -2.55 8.11 3.77
N PHE A 139 -2.83 8.62 4.98
CA PHE A 139 -3.91 9.58 5.23
C PHE A 139 -3.37 10.76 6.01
N SER A 140 -3.64 11.99 5.55
CA SER A 140 -3.22 13.19 6.27
C SER A 140 -3.88 13.24 7.64
N GLY A 141 -3.10 13.62 8.66
CA GLY A 141 -3.57 13.69 10.05
C GLY A 141 -3.58 12.35 10.79
N VAL A 142 -3.28 11.23 10.13
CA VAL A 142 -3.18 9.91 10.77
C VAL A 142 -1.81 9.30 10.51
N VAL A 143 -1.00 9.18 11.56
CA VAL A 143 0.30 8.54 11.46
C VAL A 143 0.12 7.05 11.22
N THR A 144 0.61 6.55 10.09
CA THR A 144 0.69 5.11 9.84
C THR A 144 1.74 4.51 10.79
N GLY A 145 1.32 3.55 11.63
CA GLY A 145 2.19 2.91 12.61
C GLY A 145 3.30 2.08 11.95
N GLY A 146 4.48 2.03 12.57
CA GLY A 146 5.64 1.30 12.02
C GLY A 146 5.48 -0.23 11.97
N ASN A 147 4.47 -0.77 12.64
CA ASN A 147 4.05 -2.17 12.56
C ASN A 147 3.08 -2.45 11.40
N VAL A 148 2.78 -1.46 10.55
CA VAL A 148 2.00 -1.62 9.31
C VAL A 148 2.92 -1.81 8.12
N VAL A 149 2.72 -2.90 7.38
CA VAL A 149 3.26 -3.12 6.04
C VAL A 149 2.23 -2.66 5.02
N LEU A 150 2.68 -2.03 3.93
CA LEU A 150 1.81 -1.65 2.82
C LEU A 150 1.99 -2.64 1.68
N SER A 151 0.89 -3.23 1.22
CA SER A 151 0.85 -4.11 0.05
C SER A 151 0.44 -3.31 -1.17
N CYS A 152 1.44 -2.98 -1.98
CA CYS A 152 1.32 -2.19 -3.20
C CYS A 152 1.06 -3.11 -4.40
N GLU A 153 0.40 -2.61 -5.45
CA GLU A 153 0.23 -3.30 -6.73
C GLU A 153 0.83 -2.45 -7.85
N CYS A 154 1.77 -3.02 -8.61
CA CYS A 154 2.40 -2.28 -9.70
C CYS A 154 1.42 -2.01 -10.84
N ASP A 155 1.30 -0.75 -11.28
CA ASP A 155 0.40 -0.35 -12.36
C ASP A 155 0.72 -1.03 -13.71
N TYR A 156 1.96 -1.47 -13.89
CA TYR A 156 2.48 -2.03 -15.15
C TYR A 156 2.47 -3.55 -15.18
N CYS A 157 3.15 -4.21 -14.23
CA CYS A 157 3.25 -5.67 -14.23
C CYS A 157 2.17 -6.36 -13.38
N LYS A 158 1.34 -5.58 -12.67
CA LYS A 158 0.23 -6.08 -11.82
C LYS A 158 0.65 -7.02 -10.70
N ARG A 159 1.96 -7.15 -10.46
CA ARG A 159 2.50 -7.91 -9.32
C ARG A 159 2.52 -7.04 -8.09
N SER A 160 2.06 -7.61 -6.98
CA SER A 160 2.16 -6.95 -5.68
C SER A 160 3.57 -6.97 -5.12
N PHE A 161 3.88 -6.02 -4.26
CA PHE A 161 5.09 -6.03 -3.44
C PHE A 161 4.81 -5.34 -2.10
N LEU A 162 5.60 -5.72 -1.09
CA LEU A 162 5.46 -5.21 0.27
C LEU A 162 6.48 -4.12 0.55
N ILE A 163 6.04 -3.03 1.15
CA ILE A 163 6.90 -1.95 1.61
C ILE A 163 6.60 -1.61 3.07
N ARG A 164 7.61 -1.05 3.71
CA ARG A 164 7.49 -0.33 4.98
C ARG A 164 7.67 1.15 4.73
N SER A 165 7.14 1.93 5.66
CA SER A 165 7.20 3.38 5.60
C SER A 165 7.57 3.95 6.96
N TYR A 166 8.23 5.11 6.95
CA TYR A 166 8.48 5.90 8.15
C TYR A 166 8.12 7.35 7.89
N HIS A 167 7.66 8.05 8.93
CA HIS A 167 7.23 9.44 8.82
C HIS A 167 8.45 10.37 8.88
N ALA A 168 8.88 10.88 7.73
CA ALA A 168 10.08 11.71 7.57
C ALA A 168 10.12 12.90 8.55
N GLY A 169 9.00 13.64 8.68
CA GLY A 169 8.88 14.78 9.60
C GLY A 169 9.10 14.44 11.08
N PHE A 170 8.31 13.51 11.64
CA PHE A 170 8.49 13.08 13.04
C PHE A 170 9.79 12.32 13.32
N SER A 171 10.42 11.78 12.29
CA SER A 171 11.73 11.12 12.41
C SER A 171 12.91 12.08 12.28
N ASN A 172 12.69 13.39 12.10
CA ASN A 172 13.74 14.38 11.80
C ASN A 172 14.67 13.89 10.68
N ALA A 173 14.08 13.35 9.61
CA ALA A 173 14.81 12.71 8.53
C ALA A 173 14.33 13.20 7.15
N GLY A 174 15.29 13.54 6.28
CA GLY A 174 15.08 13.58 4.84
C GLY A 174 15.28 12.19 4.22
N TYR A 175 14.90 12.01 2.96
CA TYR A 175 15.09 10.73 2.28
C TYR A 175 15.29 10.85 0.77
N PHE A 176 15.99 9.88 0.21
CA PHE A 176 16.28 9.79 -1.21
C PHE A 176 16.13 8.35 -1.70
N TYR A 177 15.63 8.21 -2.92
CA TYR A 177 15.64 6.93 -3.62
C TYR A 177 16.86 6.84 -4.51
N SER A 178 17.40 5.64 -4.62
CA SER A 178 18.44 5.30 -5.60
C SER A 178 17.86 5.30 -7.02
N ALA A 179 18.66 5.52 -8.06
CA ALA A 179 18.15 5.61 -9.43
C ALA A 179 17.53 4.28 -9.91
N SER A 180 18.00 3.15 -9.37
CA SER A 180 17.39 1.83 -9.57
C SER A 180 16.05 1.66 -8.84
N GLY A 181 15.71 2.56 -7.91
CA GLY A 181 14.56 2.50 -7.02
C GLY A 181 14.60 1.34 -6.03
N GLY A 182 15.71 0.61 -5.95
CA GLY A 182 15.90 -0.57 -5.09
C GLY A 182 16.19 -0.23 -3.63
N TYR A 183 16.78 0.94 -3.41
CA TYR A 183 17.33 1.38 -2.13
C TYR A 183 16.84 2.76 -1.75
N THR A 184 16.65 2.95 -0.45
CA THR A 184 16.27 4.21 0.18
C THR A 184 17.33 4.56 1.21
N ILE A 185 17.80 5.80 1.18
CA ILE A 185 18.71 6.34 2.19
C ILE A 185 18.02 7.47 2.95
N THR A 186 18.22 7.47 4.27
CA THR A 186 17.79 8.54 5.16
C THR A 186 18.95 9.48 5.45
N VAL A 187 18.64 10.77 5.54
CA VAL A 187 19.58 11.81 5.96
C VAL A 187 18.98 12.54 7.15
N ASP A 188 19.81 13.14 8.00
CA ASP A 188 19.32 14.03 9.06
C ASP A 188 18.61 15.26 8.44
N SER A 189 17.45 15.67 8.97
CA SER A 189 16.69 16.81 8.44
C SER A 189 17.38 18.16 8.64
N HIS A 190 18.38 18.24 9.52
CA HIS A 190 19.13 19.47 9.80
C HIS A 190 20.34 19.66 8.87
N LEU A 191 20.68 18.66 8.04
CA LEU A 191 21.74 18.82 7.04
C LEU A 191 21.32 19.84 5.97
N PRO A 192 22.22 20.75 5.55
CA PRO A 192 21.95 21.61 4.40
C PRO A 192 21.52 20.80 3.18
N GLY A 193 20.45 21.23 2.51
CA GLY A 193 19.89 20.53 1.35
C GLY A 193 19.00 19.33 1.67
N SER A 194 18.89 18.94 2.95
CA SER A 194 18.01 17.83 3.35
C SER A 194 16.54 18.17 3.10
N PRO A 195 15.76 17.29 2.44
CA PRO A 195 14.36 17.57 2.21
C PRO A 195 13.54 17.56 3.51
N VAL A 196 12.96 18.70 3.85
CA VAL A 196 12.03 18.82 4.97
C VAL A 196 10.60 18.60 4.48
N ALA A 197 9.82 17.83 5.25
CA ALA A 197 8.42 17.55 4.93
C ALA A 197 7.61 18.83 4.70
N LEU A 198 6.75 18.83 3.67
CA LEU A 198 5.88 19.95 3.30
C LEU A 198 6.61 21.24 2.89
N SER A 199 7.87 21.11 2.45
CA SER A 199 8.68 22.23 1.96
C SER A 199 9.52 21.82 0.75
N GLU A 200 9.92 22.80 -0.03
CA GLU A 200 10.90 22.63 -1.11
C GLU A 200 12.31 22.90 -0.54
N PRO A 201 13.29 22.03 -0.81
CA PRO A 201 14.66 22.26 -0.39
C PRO A 201 15.32 23.37 -1.22
N ASP A 202 16.31 24.04 -0.64
CA ASP A 202 17.19 24.92 -1.39
C ASP A 202 17.92 24.13 -2.48
N THR A 203 17.89 24.63 -3.72
CA THR A 203 18.34 23.87 -4.90
C THR A 203 19.85 23.65 -4.91
N GLU A 204 20.64 24.65 -4.50
CA GLU A 204 22.11 24.54 -4.49
C GLU A 204 22.58 23.60 -3.38
N ALA A 205 22.02 23.76 -2.18
CA ALA A 205 22.33 22.89 -1.06
C ALA A 205 21.85 21.45 -1.31
N LEU A 206 20.70 21.26 -1.97
CA LEU A 206 20.21 19.93 -2.35
C LEU A 206 21.19 19.24 -3.29
N ALA A 207 21.63 19.92 -4.36
CA ALA A 207 22.57 19.36 -5.33
C ALA A 207 23.90 18.97 -4.66
N ALA A 208 24.41 19.83 -3.77
CA ALA A 208 25.63 19.53 -3.00
C ALA A 208 25.45 18.30 -2.09
N LEU A 209 24.28 18.15 -1.46
CA LEU A 209 23.97 16.97 -0.66
C LEU A 209 23.89 15.72 -1.54
N GLU A 210 23.17 15.75 -2.66
CA GLU A 210 23.04 14.63 -3.61
C GLU A 210 24.40 14.14 -4.14
N ASP A 211 25.31 15.07 -4.42
CA ASP A 211 26.68 14.74 -4.86
C ASP A 211 27.54 14.13 -3.73
N ALA A 212 27.26 14.49 -2.48
CA ALA A 212 27.96 13.96 -1.30
C ALA A 212 27.41 12.62 -0.81
N LEU A 213 26.21 12.21 -1.24
CA LEU A 213 25.64 10.92 -0.87
C LEU A 213 26.49 9.77 -1.44
N PRO A 214 26.69 8.69 -0.67
CA PRO A 214 27.38 7.51 -1.18
C PRO A 214 26.55 6.86 -2.30
N LEU A 215 27.19 6.07 -3.16
CA LEU A 215 26.44 5.22 -4.08
C LEU A 215 25.61 4.18 -3.32
N ALA A 216 24.48 3.80 -3.91
CA ALA A 216 23.68 2.68 -3.44
C ALA A 216 24.45 1.36 -3.57
N PRO A 217 24.03 0.28 -2.88
CA PRO A 217 24.68 -1.03 -2.98
C PRO A 217 24.77 -1.60 -4.41
N ASP A 218 23.91 -1.17 -5.32
CA ASP A 218 23.95 -1.52 -6.75
C ASP A 218 24.77 -0.53 -7.61
N GLY A 219 25.44 0.43 -7.00
CA GLY A 219 26.25 1.46 -7.66
C GLY A 219 25.44 2.65 -8.19
N SER A 220 24.11 2.68 -8.04
CA SER A 220 23.30 3.80 -8.51
C SER A 220 23.34 5.01 -7.57
N ARG A 221 23.10 6.21 -8.12
CA ARG A 221 23.09 7.46 -7.35
C ARG A 221 21.74 7.69 -6.68
N TYR A 222 21.75 8.38 -5.54
CA TYR A 222 20.56 8.89 -4.89
C TYR A 222 20.23 10.29 -5.41
N ALA A 223 18.93 10.58 -5.56
CA ALA A 223 18.43 11.90 -5.92
C ALA A 223 17.02 12.12 -5.38
N TYR A 224 16.64 13.36 -5.20
CA TYR A 224 15.42 13.83 -4.58
C TYR A 224 14.19 13.46 -5.40
N LEU A 225 14.34 13.53 -6.72
CA LEU A 225 13.32 13.18 -7.69
C LEU A 225 13.45 11.75 -8.23
N ASN A 226 14.45 10.97 -7.81
CA ASN A 226 14.51 9.57 -8.21
C ASN A 226 13.21 8.86 -7.82
N PRO A 227 12.67 7.98 -8.67
CA PRO A 227 11.43 7.29 -8.39
C PRO A 227 11.62 6.09 -7.46
N PHE A 228 10.57 5.76 -6.72
CA PHE A 228 10.47 4.45 -6.08
C PHE A 228 9.95 3.45 -7.12
N ARG A 229 10.74 2.42 -7.46
CA ARG A 229 10.45 1.54 -8.59
C ARG A 229 9.91 0.19 -8.13
N CYS A 230 9.08 -0.44 -8.95
CA CYS A 230 8.59 -1.80 -8.69
C CYS A 230 9.77 -2.79 -8.70
N PRO A 231 9.90 -3.69 -7.70
CA PRO A 231 11.02 -4.63 -7.62
C PRO A 231 10.94 -5.75 -8.68
N HIS A 232 9.78 -5.91 -9.34
CA HIS A 232 9.54 -6.96 -10.31
C HIS A 232 9.79 -6.55 -11.76
N CYS A 233 9.63 -5.27 -12.08
CA CYS A 233 9.74 -4.77 -13.46
C CYS A 233 10.46 -3.42 -13.61
N SER A 234 10.94 -2.85 -12.49
CA SER A 234 11.71 -1.59 -12.44
C SER A 234 10.98 -0.34 -12.97
N LYS A 235 9.68 -0.44 -13.30
CA LYS A 235 8.85 0.73 -13.63
C LYS A 235 8.62 1.57 -12.36
N ALA A 236 8.59 2.89 -12.52
CA ALA A 236 8.31 3.81 -11.43
C ALA A 236 6.90 3.54 -10.87
N TYR A 237 6.83 3.28 -9.57
CA TYR A 237 5.57 3.14 -8.83
C TYR A 237 5.19 4.47 -8.17
N ILE A 238 6.15 5.14 -7.55
CA ILE A 238 6.08 6.56 -7.23
C ILE A 238 7.06 7.27 -8.15
N ASP A 239 6.56 8.12 -9.03
CA ASP A 239 7.31 8.76 -10.10
C ASP A 239 7.44 10.26 -9.84
N PHE A 240 8.44 10.63 -9.05
CA PHE A 240 8.74 12.03 -8.76
C PHE A 240 9.40 12.75 -9.93
N GLU A 241 10.04 12.04 -10.85
CA GLU A 241 10.58 12.64 -12.09
C GLU A 241 9.43 13.18 -12.95
N ALA A 242 8.38 12.37 -13.15
CA ALA A 242 7.20 12.78 -13.90
C ALA A 242 6.23 13.66 -13.08
N ASN A 243 6.32 13.63 -11.74
CA ASN A 243 5.41 14.37 -10.85
C ASN A 243 6.16 15.08 -9.71
N PRO A 244 7.09 16.02 -10.01
CA PRO A 244 7.96 16.62 -9.00
C PRO A 244 7.19 17.37 -7.90
N GLY A 245 6.06 17.99 -8.25
CA GLY A 245 5.20 18.71 -7.30
C GLY A 245 4.54 17.83 -6.23
N LEU A 246 4.60 16.50 -6.34
CA LEU A 246 4.14 15.59 -5.29
C LEU A 246 5.19 15.35 -4.20
N ARG A 247 6.47 15.61 -4.49
CA ARG A 247 7.58 15.24 -3.61
C ARG A 247 7.53 15.92 -2.23
N PRO A 248 7.16 17.22 -2.10
CA PRO A 248 7.07 17.87 -0.78
C PRO A 248 5.95 17.32 0.11
N SER A 249 4.83 16.86 -0.49
CA SER A 249 3.69 16.31 0.23
C SER A 249 3.81 14.81 0.54
N GLU A 250 4.78 14.12 -0.07
CA GLU A 250 5.10 12.73 0.22
C GLU A 250 6.09 12.61 1.40
N TYR A 251 5.61 12.91 2.61
CA TYR A 251 6.41 12.92 3.84
C TYR A 251 6.57 11.54 4.50
N TYR A 252 6.31 10.47 3.77
CA TYR A 252 6.66 9.11 4.15
C TYR A 252 7.77 8.58 3.26
N GLY A 253 8.92 8.27 3.85
CA GLY A 253 9.97 7.52 3.17
C GLY A 253 9.58 6.05 3.11
N ASN A 254 9.88 5.40 1.98
CA ASN A 254 9.43 4.03 1.70
C ASN A 254 10.63 3.12 1.44
N TYR A 255 10.56 1.86 1.84
CA TYR A 255 11.59 0.87 1.57
C TYR A 255 10.95 -0.52 1.51
N PHE A 256 11.54 -1.46 0.79
CA PHE A 256 10.98 -2.81 0.67
C PHE A 256 10.95 -3.52 2.03
N ASP A 257 9.89 -4.28 2.27
CA ASP A 257 9.83 -5.12 3.47
C ASP A 257 11.01 -6.11 3.48
N GLY A 258 11.64 -6.25 4.64
CA GLY A 258 12.89 -7.01 4.80
C GLY A 258 14.17 -6.34 4.28
N ALA A 259 14.09 -5.20 3.58
CA ALA A 259 15.27 -4.45 3.16
C ALA A 259 15.83 -3.60 4.31
N MET A 260 17.16 -3.43 4.33
CA MET A 260 17.83 -2.54 5.26
C MET A 260 17.61 -1.09 4.83
N LEU A 261 17.05 -0.29 5.74
CA LEU A 261 16.97 1.16 5.56
C LEU A 261 18.35 1.76 5.80
N LEU A 262 18.91 2.41 4.77
CA LEU A 262 20.24 3.00 4.85
C LEU A 262 20.17 4.36 5.54
N ARG A 263 21.23 4.71 6.26
CA ARG A 263 21.37 6.01 6.92
C ARG A 263 22.68 6.65 6.51
N TYR A 264 22.59 7.89 6.05
CA TYR A 264 23.73 8.76 5.86
C TYR A 264 24.07 9.41 7.19
N GLY A 265 25.28 9.13 7.68
CA GLY A 265 25.98 9.98 8.63
C GLY A 265 27.15 10.61 7.89
N PRO A 266 27.24 11.94 7.75
CA PRO A 266 28.46 12.55 7.25
C PRO A 266 29.62 12.11 8.15
N ALA A 267 30.80 11.89 7.56
CA ALA A 267 32.00 11.64 8.34
C ALA A 267 32.23 12.86 9.26
N ASP A 268 32.27 12.60 10.58
CA ASP A 268 32.47 13.52 11.70
C ASP A 268 32.55 15.01 11.34
N VAL A 269 31.50 15.75 11.73
CA VAL A 269 31.58 17.20 12.02
C VAL A 269 31.88 17.37 13.50
#